data_AF-A0A0J1JP89-F1
#
_entry.id   AF-A0A0J1JP89-F1
#
_cell.length_a   1.000
_cell.length_b   1.000
_cell.length_c   1.000
_cell.angle_alpha   90.00
_cell.angle_beta   90.00
_cell.angle_gamma   90.00
#
_symmetry.space_group_name_H-M   'P 1'
#
loop_
_entity.id
_entity.type
_entity.pdbx_description
1 polymer ?
#
loop_
_entity_poly.entity_id
_entity_poly.type
_entity_poly.pdbx_seq_one_letter_code
_entity_poly.pdbx_strand_id
1 'polypeptide(L)' 'MLDFQPLFLGLAPLSVGTLLYALNSRKKWLARVALVGMLVSMLIIMVFQYLDYKHLEDCLLKGEVYTPLSQHCIKLRE' A
#
# COMPACT_ATOMS: atom_id res chain seq x y z
N MET A 1 -3.73 -6.25 16.17
CA MET A 1 -4.09 -5.50 14.95
C MET A 1 -4.15 -6.51 13.82
N LEU A 2 -5.22 -6.56 13.02
CA LEU A 2 -5.27 -7.47 11.87
C LEU A 2 -4.23 -6.99 10.85
N ASP A 3 -3.18 -7.78 10.61
CA ASP A 3 -2.20 -7.58 9.55
C ASP A 3 -2.88 -7.70 8.17
N PHE A 4 -3.29 -6.57 7.60
CA PHE A 4 -3.86 -6.50 6.24
C PHE A 4 -2.79 -6.52 5.12
N GLN A 5 -1.51 -6.46 5.49
CA GLN A 5 -0.36 -6.48 4.59
C GLN A 5 -0.35 -7.65 3.56
N PRO A 6 -0.65 -8.91 3.93
CA PRO A 6 -0.70 -10.01 2.97
C PRO A 6 -1.90 -9.93 2.01
N LEU A 7 -3.00 -9.28 2.42
CA LEU A 7 -4.16 -9.05 1.53
C LEU A 7 -3.81 -8.07 0.41
N PHE A 8 -3.09 -6.99 0.72
CA PHE A 8 -2.63 -6.02 -0.28
C PHE A 8 -1.59 -6.61 -1.23
N LEU A 9 -0.71 -7.50 -0.76
CA LEU A 9 0.23 -8.20 -1.64
C LEU A 9 -0.47 -9.14 -2.64
N GLY A 10 -1.59 -9.76 -2.25
CA GLY A 10 -2.39 -10.63 -3.13
C GLY A 10 -3.24 -9.87 -4.16
N LEU A 11 -3.59 -8.62 -3.87
CA LEU A 11 -4.32 -7.73 -4.79
C LEU A 11 -3.51 -7.40 -6.05
N ALA A 12 -2.17 -7.32 -5.94
CA ALA A 12 -1.29 -7.06 -7.08
C ALA A 12 -1.38 -8.13 -8.18
N PRO A 13 -1.15 -9.43 -7.94
CA PRO A 13 -1.28 -10.47 -8.98
C PRO A 13 -2.72 -10.63 -9.49
N LEU A 14 -3.74 -10.42 -8.64
CA LEU A 14 -5.15 -10.42 -9.06
C LEU A 14 -5.46 -9.26 -10.03
N SER A 15 -4.91 -8.08 -9.78
CA SER A 15 -5.07 -6.91 -10.67
C SER A 15 -4.37 -7.13 -12.02
N VAL A 16 -3.20 -7.77 -12.03
CA VAL A 16 -2.46 -8.11 -13.26
C VAL A 16 -3.22 -9.17 -14.08
N GLY A 17 -3.79 -10.19 -13.42
CA GLY A 17 -4.59 -11.21 -14.08
C GLY A 17 -5.86 -10.65 -14.74
N THR A 18 -6.57 -9.74 -14.05
CA THR A 18 -7.76 -9.08 -14.61
C THR A 18 -7.42 -8.11 -15.74
N LEU A 19 -6.28 -7.42 -15.66
CA LEU A 19 -5.77 -6.56 -16.74
C LEU A 19 -5.45 -7.35 -18.01
N LEU A 20 -4.74 -8.48 -17.88
CA LEU A 20 -4.42 -9.38 -18.99
C LEU A 20 -5.68 -9.96 -19.63
N TYR A 21 -6.66 -10.37 -18.81
CA TYR A 21 -7.95 -10.86 -19.29
C TYR A 21 -8.76 -9.76 -20.00
N ALA A 22 -8.76 -8.53 -19.48
CA ALA A 22 -9.43 -7.39 -20.10
C ALA A 22 -8.78 -6.98 -21.44
N LEU A 23 -7.45 -7.05 -21.54
CA LEU A 23 -6.71 -6.82 -22.80
C LEU A 23 -7.06 -7.87 -23.86
N ASN A 24 -7.18 -9.14 -23.46
CA ASN A 24 -7.57 -10.22 -24.37
C ASN A 24 -9.02 -10.05 -24.92
N SER A 25 -9.91 -9.42 -24.14
CA SER A 25 -11.32 -9.24 -24.52
C SER A 25 -11.60 -7.97 -25.36
N ARG A 26 -10.60 -7.10 -25.64
CA ARG A 26 -10.73 -5.81 -26.37
C ARG A 26 -11.86 -4.87 -25.87
N LYS A 27 -12.31 -5.03 -24.62
CA LYS A 27 -13.40 -4.23 -24.04
C LYS A 27 -12.85 -2.92 -23.49
N LYS A 28 -12.90 -1.85 -24.28
CA LYS A 28 -12.40 -0.49 -23.93
C LYS A 28 -12.98 0.08 -22.62
N TRP A 29 -14.16 -0.39 -22.19
CA TRP A 29 -14.78 0.03 -20.92
C TRP A 29 -14.06 -0.57 -19.70
N LEU A 30 -13.66 -1.84 -19.76
CA LEU A 30 -12.88 -2.50 -18.71
C LEU A 30 -11.52 -1.82 -18.51
N ALA A 31 -10.88 -1.39 -19.61
CA ALA A 31 -9.62 -0.65 -19.53
C ALA A 31 -9.77 0.70 -18.81
N ARG A 32 -10.88 1.43 -19.02
CA ARG A 32 -11.15 2.69 -18.29
C ARG A 32 -11.38 2.45 -16.80
N VAL A 33 -12.15 1.43 -16.45
CA VAL A 33 -12.40 1.07 -15.04
C VAL A 33 -11.09 0.62 -14.37
N ALA A 34 -10.25 -0.15 -15.06
CA ALA A 34 -8.93 -0.55 -14.55
C ALA A 34 -8.00 0.66 -14.32
N LEU A 35 -7.99 1.62 -15.25
CA LEU A 35 -7.21 2.87 -15.10
C LEU A 35 -7.66 3.70 -13.89
N VAL A 36 -8.97 3.85 -13.71
CA VAL A 36 -9.51 4.55 -12.52
C VAL A 36 -9.15 3.79 -11.25
N GLY A 37 -9.26 2.45 -11.25
CA GLY A 37 -8.84 1.61 -10.14
C GLY A 37 -7.35 1.77 -9.80
N MET A 38 -6.47 1.85 -10.80
CA MET A 38 -5.05 2.09 -10.59
C MET A 38 -4.78 3.46 -9.96
N LEU A 39 -5.44 4.51 -10.44
CA LEU A 39 -5.32 5.86 -9.87
C LEU A 39 -5.78 5.90 -8.41
N VAL A 40 -6.92 5.27 -8.09
CA VAL A 40 -7.42 5.20 -6.71
C VAL A 40 -6.45 4.43 -5.81
N SER A 41 -5.95 3.28 -6.27
CA SER A 41 -4.93 2.51 -5.53
C SER A 41 -3.67 3.33 -5.28
N MET A 42 -3.21 4.11 -6.27
CA MET A 42 -2.04 4.98 -6.12
C MET A 42 -2.26 6.06 -5.05
N LEU A 43 -3.43 6.70 -5.04
CA LEU A 43 -3.79 7.67 -3.99
C LEU A 43 -3.83 7.02 -2.59
N ILE A 44 -4.40 5.82 -2.49
CA ILE A 44 -4.45 5.08 -1.22
C ILE A 44 -3.03 4.76 -0.74
N ILE A 45 -2.17 4.21 -1.60
CA ILE A 45 -0.77 3.93 -1.26
C ILE A 45 -0.05 5.19 -0.81
N MET A 46 -0.28 6.33 -1.48
CA MET A 46 0.33 7.60 -1.12
C MET A 46 -0.08 8.06 0.30
N VAL A 47 -1.36 7.93 0.65
CA VAL A 47 -1.86 8.27 2.00
C VAL A 47 -1.23 7.35 3.06
N PHE A 48 -1.18 6.05 2.81
CA PHE A 48 -0.54 5.11 3.73
C PHE A 48 0.96 5.41 3.91
N GLN A 49 1.68 5.68 2.82
CA GLN A 49 3.08 6.08 2.88
C GLN A 49 3.29 7.38 3.66
N TYR A 50 2.39 8.35 3.51
CA TYR A 50 2.46 9.59 4.27
C TYR A 50 2.24 9.37 5.76
N LEU A 51 1.27 8.53 6.13
CA LEU A 51 1.02 8.17 7.53
C LEU A 51 2.21 7.41 8.13
N ASP A 52 2.79 6.46 7.40
CA ASP A 52 4.01 5.74 7.80
C ASP A 52 5.18 6.71 8.02
N TYR A 53 5.39 7.65 7.08
CA TYR A 53 6.45 8.66 7.19
C TYR A 53 6.26 9.55 8.42
N LYS A 54 5.04 10.03 8.66
CA LYS A 54 4.73 10.84 9.84
C LYS A 54 4.97 10.07 11.13
N HIS A 55 4.63 8.78 11.15
CA HIS A 55 4.85 7.94 12.32
C HIS A 55 6.35 7.73 12.59
N LEU A 56 7.14 7.54 11.53
CA LEU A 56 8.59 7.50 11.61
C LEU A 56 9.16 8.82 12.17
N GLU A 57 8.68 9.97 11.69
CA GLU A 57 9.10 11.29 12.17
C GLU A 57 8.78 11.48 13.66
N ASP A 58 7.54 11.17 14.08
CA ASP A 58 7.11 11.24 15.48
C ASP A 58 7.97 10.38 16.41
N CYS A 59 8.48 9.24 15.91
CA CYS A 59 9.31 8.33 16.68
C CYS A 59 10.78 8.76 16.73
N LEU A 60 11.32 9.29 15.63
CA LEU A 60 12.63 9.94 15.63
C LEU A 60 12.67 11.16 16.55
N LEU A 61 11.60 11.97 16.58
CA LEU A 61 11.48 13.10 17.50
C LEU A 61 11.49 12.69 18.98
N LYS A 62 11.02 11.48 19.29
CA LYS A 62 11.08 10.88 20.63
C LYS A 62 12.41 10.17 20.93
N GLY A 63 13.33 10.13 19.96
CA GLY A 63 14.61 9.40 20.08
C GLY A 63 14.46 7.88 20.00
N GLU A 64 13.35 7.39 19.44
CA GLU A 64 13.03 5.97 19.27
C GLU A 64 13.37 5.53 17.83
N VAL A 65 13.74 4.25 17.65
CA VAL A 65 13.99 3.70 16.31
C VAL A 65 12.71 3.07 15.78
N TYR A 66 12.28 3.54 14.61
CA TYR A 66 11.14 3.00 13.91
C TYR A 66 11.51 1.71 13.17
N THR A 67 10.81 0.60 13.46
CA THR A 67 10.93 -0.64 12.69
C THR A 67 9.78 -0.77 11.69
N PRO A 68 10.04 -0.71 10.37
CA PRO A 68 8.99 -0.66 9.34
C PRO A 68 8.19 -1.97 9.20
N LEU A 69 8.74 -3.10 9.70
CA LEU A 69 8.08 -4.42 9.66
C LEU A 69 7.03 -4.62 10.76
N SER A 70 7.18 -3.93 11.89
CA SER A 70 6.26 -4.03 13.03
C SER A 70 5.44 -2.75 13.24
N GLN A 71 5.69 -1.71 12.43
CA GLN A 71 5.11 -0.37 12.57
C GLN A 71 5.16 0.15 14.01
N HIS A 72 6.21 -0.25 14.74
CA HIS A 72 6.39 0.07 16.16
C HIS A 72 7.68 0.84 16.34
N CYS A 73 7.65 1.72 17.35
CA CYS A 73 8.77 2.54 17.75
C CYS A 73 9.42 1.89 18.95
N ILE A 74 10.69 1.51 18.77
CA ILE A 74 11.47 0.80 19.77
C ILE A 74 12.31 1.84 20.49
N LYS A 75 12.12 1.96 21.81
CA LYS A 75 13.02 2.75 22.65
C LYS A 75 14.38 2.08 22.68
N LEU A 76 15.43 2.83 22.36
CA LEU A 76 16.81 2.33 22.37
C LEU A 76 17.40 2.13 23.78
N ARG A 77 16.61 2.20 24.86
CA ARG A 77 17.11 2.16 26.25
C ARG A 77 16.13 1.47 27.19
N GLU A 78 16.57 0.34 27.74
CA GLU A 78 16.58 0.10 29.19
C GLU A 78 18.04 0.19 29.66
#